data_AF-A0A5D0SPE0-F1
#
_entry.id   AF-A0A5D0SPE0-F1
#
_cell.length_a   1.000
_cell.length_b   1.000
_cell.length_c   1.000
_cell.angle_alpha   90.00
_cell.angle_beta   90.00
_cell.angle_gamma   90.00
#
_symmetry.space_group_name_H-M   'P 1'
#
loop_
_entity.id
_entity.type
_entity.pdbx_description
1 polymer ?
#
loop_
_entity_poly.entity_id
_entity_poly.type
_entity_poly.pdbx_seq_one_letter_code
_entity_poly.pdbx_strand_id
1 'polypeptide(L)' 'MHEIIESGVTAADPAGYVEATIRPDGRLAALRIDPRAMYDLTAAELAGACIDAIQRACSARADTTHHTA' A
#
# COMPACT_ATOMS: atom_id res chain seq x y z
N MET A 1 11.96 0.17 17.59
CA MET A 1 12.56 -0.78 16.64
C MET A 1 11.74 -0.70 15.37
N HIS A 2 12.22 0.02 14.35
CA HIS A 2 11.54 0.05 13.04
C HIS A 2 12.06 -1.14 12.23
N GLU A 3 11.16 -2.06 11.91
CA GLU A 3 11.46 -3.17 11.00
C GLU A 3 11.80 -2.56 9.63
N ILE A 4 13.03 -2.78 9.17
CA ILE A 4 13.46 -2.34 7.84
C ILE A 4 12.85 -3.33 6.86
N ILE A 5 11.79 -2.92 6.15
CA ILE A 5 11.19 -3.73 5.10
C ILE A 5 12.18 -3.73 3.93
N GLU A 6 12.84 -4.87 3.74
CA GLU A 6 14.09 -4.95 2.97
C GLU A 6 13.94 -4.86 1.45
N SER A 7 12.74 -4.98 0.88
CA SER A 7 12.49 -4.74 -0.55
C SER A 7 10.99 -4.89 -0.82
N GLY A 8 10.33 -3.83 -1.28
CA GLY A 8 8.92 -3.85 -1.63
C GLY A 8 8.50 -2.62 -2.41
N VAL A 9 7.47 -2.76 -3.23
CA VAL A 9 6.85 -1.64 -3.93
C VAL A 9 5.81 -1.02 -3.01
N THR A 10 5.95 0.27 -2.77
CA THR A 10 5.06 1.04 -1.90
C THR A 10 4.16 1.92 -2.75
N ALA A 11 2.87 1.93 -2.46
CA ALA A 11 1.92 2.87 -3.04
C ALA A 11 0.89 3.32 -2.02
N ALA A 12 0.39 4.54 -2.21
CA ALA A 12 -0.65 5.13 -1.39
C ALA A 12 -2.01 5.12 -2.11
N ASP A 13 -3.09 5.13 -1.32
CA ASP A 13 -4.42 5.45 -1.79
C ASP A 13 -4.46 6.89 -2.38
N PRO A 14 -5.46 7.24 -3.20
CA PRO A 14 -5.52 8.55 -3.85
C PRO A 14 -5.51 9.74 -2.88
N ALA A 15 -6.04 9.59 -1.68
CA ALA A 15 -6.14 10.65 -0.69
C ALA A 15 -4.97 10.69 0.30
N GLY A 16 -4.08 9.69 0.28
CA GLY A 16 -2.86 9.65 1.09
C GLY A 16 -3.10 9.31 2.57
N TYR A 17 -4.21 8.62 2.88
CA TYR A 17 -4.53 8.12 4.21
C TYR A 17 -3.90 6.74 4.50
N VAL A 18 -3.67 5.93 3.47
CA VAL A 18 -3.20 4.55 3.60
C VAL A 18 -2.07 4.31 2.60
N GLU A 19 -0.99 3.73 3.10
CA GLU A 19 0.15 3.30 2.31
C GLU A 19 0.33 1.78 2.47
N ALA A 20 0.47 1.07 1.35
CA ALA A 20 0.70 -0.37 1.33
C ALA A 20 2.06 -0.66 0.70
N THR A 21 2.82 -1.56 1.32
CA THR A 21 4.08 -2.09 0.77
C THR A 21 3.89 -3.55 0.40
N ILE A 22 4.12 -3.90 -0.86
CA ILE A 22 4.02 -5.26 -1.36
C ILE A 22 5.40 -5.80 -1.72
N ARG A 23 5.72 -6.98 -1.22
CA ARG A 23 6.97 -7.69 -1.52
C ARG A 23 7.00 -8.18 -2.97
N PRO A 24 8.20 -8.48 -3.52
CA PRO A 24 8.33 -9.11 -4.83
C PRO A 24 7.54 -10.41 -4.99
N ASP A 25 7.37 -11.20 -3.91
CA ASP A 25 6.59 -12.45 -3.89
C ASP A 25 5.06 -12.24 -3.92
N GLY A 26 4.62 -10.99 -3.96
CA GLY A 26 3.21 -10.60 -4.01
C GLY A 26 2.52 -10.51 -2.65
N ARG A 27 3.22 -10.78 -1.55
CA ARG A 27 2.65 -10.68 -0.20
C ARG A 27 2.71 -9.26 0.34
N LEU A 28 1.69 -8.87 1.10
CA LEU A 28 1.67 -7.62 1.86
C LEU A 28 2.76 -7.65 2.93
N ALA A 29 3.72 -6.71 2.85
CA ALA A 29 4.74 -6.52 3.88
C ALA A 29 4.24 -5.62 5.01
N ALA A 30 3.58 -4.53 4.64
CA ALA A 30 3.09 -3.54 5.59
C ALA A 30 1.89 -2.78 5.04
N LEU A 31 1.07 -2.31 5.97
CA LEU A 31 -0.02 -1.38 5.74
C LEU A 31 0.09 -0.27 6.80
N ARG A 32 0.29 0.96 6.37
CA ARG A 32 0.41 2.13 7.25
C ARG A 32 -0.84 2.98 7.07
N ILE A 33 -1.51 3.29 8.16
CA ILE A 33 -2.71 4.12 8.17
C ILE A 33 -2.36 5.42 8.89
N ASP A 34 -2.55 6.54 8.20
CA ASP A 34 -2.43 7.87 8.78
C ASP A 34 -3.52 8.04 9.85
N PRO A 35 -3.18 8.48 11.08
CA PRO A 35 -4.16 8.67 12.14
C PRO A 35 -5.36 9.56 11.76
N ARG A 36 -5.19 10.49 10.82
CA ARG A 36 -6.28 11.34 10.31
C ARG A 36 -7.42 10.53 9.71
N ALA A 37 -7.12 9.37 9.12
CA ALA A 37 -8.11 8.48 8.54
C ALA A 37 -9.16 8.01 9.56
N MET A 38 -8.81 7.94 10.85
CA MET A 38 -9.74 7.55 11.92
C MET A 38 -10.79 8.61 12.23
N TYR A 39 -10.53 9.86 11.86
CA TYR A 39 -11.41 11.00 12.09
C TYR A 39 -12.12 11.45 10.82
N ASP A 40 -11.43 11.33 9.68
CA ASP A 40 -11.88 11.87 8.40
C ASP A 40 -12.67 10.86 7.58
N LEU A 41 -12.51 9.55 7.84
CA LEU A 41 -13.13 8.48 7.06
C LEU A 41 -14.12 7.65 7.89
N THR A 42 -15.22 7.26 7.26
CA THR A 42 -16.04 6.14 7.72
C THR A 42 -15.29 4.81 7.58
N ALA A 43 -15.76 3.77 8.27
CA ALA A 43 -15.18 2.43 8.15
C ALA A 43 -15.18 1.91 6.70
N ALA A 44 -16.20 2.25 5.91
CA ALA A 44 -16.29 1.85 4.51
C ALA A 44 -15.26 2.59 3.64
N GLU A 45 -15.06 3.89 3.86
CA GLU A 45 -14.05 4.68 3.15
C GLU A 45 -12.63 4.25 3.52
N LEU A 46 -12.38 3.94 4.80
CA LEU A 46 -11.09 3.39 5.23
C LEU A 46 -10.80 2.03 4.58
N ALA A 47 -11.81 1.15 4.50
CA ALA A 47 -11.67 -0.13 3.79
C ALA A 47 -11.37 0.09 2.30
N GLY A 48 -12.04 1.06 1.66
CA GLY A 48 -11.76 1.48 0.29
C GLY A 48 -10.33 1.96 0.10
N ALA A 49 -9.86 2.87 0.96
CA ALA A 49 -8.49 3.38 0.92
C ALA A 49 -7.44 2.26 1.08
N CYS A 50 -7.69 1.28 1.96
CA CYS A 50 -6.83 0.11 2.10
C CYS A 50 -6.75 -0.71 0.81
N ILE A 51 -7.90 -0.99 0.18
CA ILE A 51 -7.97 -1.76 -1.07
C ILE A 51 -7.25 -1.02 -2.20
N ASP A 52 -7.48 0.28 -2.34
CA ASP A 52 -6.86 1.12 -3.36
C ASP A 52 -5.32 1.14 -3.24
N ALA A 53 -4.79 1.34 -2.04
CA ALA A 53 -3.35 1.33 -1.79
C ALA A 53 -2.73 -0.02 -2.17
N ILE A 54 -3.36 -1.13 -1.76
CA ILE A 54 -2.90 -2.50 -2.05
C ILE A 54 -2.92 -2.77 -3.57
N GLN A 55 -4.01 -2.42 -4.25
CA GLN A 55 -4.16 -2.63 -5.68
C GLN A 55 -3.10 -1.84 -6.47
N ARG A 56 -2.89 -0.58 -6.11
CA ARG A 56 -1.86 0.27 -6.73
C ARG A 56 -0.45 -0.29 -6.53
N ALA A 57 -0.12 -0.73 -5.32
CA ALA A 57 1.19 -1.32 -5.06
C ALA A 57 1.38 -2.65 -5.81
N CYS A 58 0.30 -3.45 -5.97
CA CYS A 58 0.34 -4.65 -6.79
C CYS A 58 0.54 -4.35 -8.28
N SER A 59 -0.15 -3.34 -8.82
CA SER A 59 0.02 -2.93 -10.22
C SER A 59 1.43 -2.40 -10.50
N ALA A 60 1.94 -1.51 -9.64
CA ALA A 60 3.29 -0.97 -9.78
C ALA A 60 4.38 -2.07 -9.67
N ARG A 61 4.14 -3.12 -8.87
CA ARG A 61 5.00 -4.30 -8.84
C ARG A 61 5.00 -5.05 -10.18
N ALA A 62 3.82 -5.25 -10.77
CA ALA A 62 3.72 -5.91 -12.08
C ALA A 62 4.47 -5.11 -13.16
N ASP A 63 4.34 -3.79 -13.18
CA ASP A 63 5.04 -2.91 -14.12
C ASP A 63 6.57 -3.01 -13.98
N THR A 64 7.07 -3.08 -12.74
CA THR A 64 8.51 -3.25 -12.44
C THR A 64 9.04 -4.60 -12.94
N THR A 65 8.21 -5.64 -12.89
CA THR A 65 8.56 -6.99 -13.37
C THR A 65 8.61 -7.05 -14.91
N HIS A 66 7.78 -6.26 -15.60
CA HIS A 66 7.77 -6.20 -17.06
C HIS A 66 8.89 -5.34 -17.66
N HIS A 67 9.38 -4.31 -16.95
CA HIS A 67 10.47 -3.46 -17.43
C HIS A 67 11.86 -4.12 -17.32
N THR A 68 11.99 -5.20 -16.54
CA THR A 68 13.26 -5.90 -16.30
C THR A 68 13.41 -7.21 -17.10
N ALA A 69 12.42 -7.55 -17.94
CA ALA A 69 12.39 -8.76 -18.76
C ALA A 69 12.82 -8.51 -20.21
#